data_AF-A0A0B4BIE2-F1
#
_entry.id   AF-A0A0B4BIE2-F1
#
_cell.length_a   1.000
_cell.length_b   1.000
_cell.length_c   1.000
_cell.angle_alpha   90.00
_cell.angle_beta   90.00
_cell.angle_gamma   90.00
#
_symmetry.space_group_name_H-M   'P 1'
#
loop_
_entity.id
_entity.type
_entity.pdbx_description
1 polymer ?
#
loop_
_entity_poly.entity_id
_entity_poly.type
_entity_poly.pdbx_seq_one_letter_code
_entity_poly.pdbx_strand_id
1 'polypeptide(L)'
;MIPTKQRSRAPLMMATCGLLVLAACDEPLDFDLRGLGGGFSTAPAVQNITADRPRPDDRGVISYPNYQVAVAERGDTLSDIATRVGLPADELARFNGVGADVPLRAGEVIALPRRVSEPSPATGAFGTGPIQPGAVDVTTLAGNAIDNAAPTPVAQTPTTPAPQTGQEPVRHKVERGETAFTIARLYQVPVKSLAEWNGLGADFAVREGQFLLIPVAREAAPTRPNDTGTTAPGAGSPTPLPPSAAQPLPDDDTAAPTEAAPVPDEPVADVGQPSAPTRATDMALPLQGTIIRDYAKGRNEGIDIQAAPGSAVSAAADGTVAAITKSADGVPIIVIRHPDNLLTVYANVADVTVAKGDSVSRGQSIAKLRDTADTAYLHFEVRDGFDSVNPNPFFE
;
A
#
# COMPACT_ATOMS: atom_id res chain seq x y z
N MET A 1 -66.10 -24.52 -17.06
CA MET A 1 -66.05 -25.05 -15.67
C MET A 1 -64.79 -25.91 -15.53
N ILE A 2 -63.92 -25.47 -14.61
CA ILE A 2 -62.62 -26.02 -14.16
C ILE A 2 -62.89 -27.37 -13.41
N PRO A 3 -62.03 -28.42 -13.42
CA PRO A 3 -60.78 -28.43 -12.65
C PRO A 3 -59.52 -29.16 -13.17
N THR A 4 -58.40 -28.43 -13.04
CA THR A 4 -57.13 -28.78 -12.37
C THR A 4 -56.67 -30.24 -12.29
N LYS A 5 -55.44 -30.48 -12.77
CA LYS A 5 -54.51 -31.47 -12.18
C LYS A 5 -53.09 -30.90 -12.09
N GLN A 6 -52.77 -30.47 -10.89
CA GLN A 6 -51.47 -30.03 -10.40
C GLN A 6 -50.54 -31.26 -10.32
N ARG A 7 -49.39 -31.24 -11.00
CA ARG A 7 -48.35 -32.28 -10.83
C ARG A 7 -47.26 -31.74 -9.93
N SER A 8 -47.20 -32.32 -8.74
CA SER A 8 -46.14 -32.21 -7.75
C SER A 8 -44.84 -32.83 -8.28
N ARG A 9 -43.73 -32.11 -8.15
CA ARG A 9 -42.38 -32.68 -8.07
C ARG A 9 -41.60 -31.93 -7.00
N ALA A 10 -41.50 -32.56 -5.84
CA ALA A 10 -40.59 -32.22 -4.76
C ALA A 10 -39.13 -32.57 -5.15
N PRO A 11 -38.12 -32.04 -4.45
CA PRO A 11 -36.79 -31.79 -4.98
C PRO A 11 -35.87 -33.01 -4.85
N LEU A 12 -35.21 -33.37 -5.96
CA LEU A 12 -34.13 -34.35 -5.98
C LEU A 12 -32.86 -33.65 -6.51
N MET A 13 -32.28 -32.75 -5.70
CA MET A 13 -30.89 -32.29 -5.83
C MET A 13 -30.40 -31.77 -4.47
N MET A 14 -30.40 -32.66 -3.47
CA MET A 14 -29.73 -32.49 -2.17
C MET A 14 -28.80 -33.69 -1.94
N ALA A 15 -27.91 -33.95 -2.90
CA ALA A 15 -26.96 -35.07 -2.80
C ALA A 15 -25.68 -34.90 -3.63
N THR A 16 -25.24 -33.67 -3.90
CA THR A 16 -23.97 -33.42 -4.64
C THR A 16 -23.06 -32.35 -4.02
N CYS A 17 -23.36 -31.82 -2.83
CA CYS A 17 -22.47 -30.87 -2.12
C CYS A 17 -21.63 -31.50 -0.99
N GLY A 18 -21.65 -32.82 -0.80
CA GLY A 18 -21.02 -33.49 0.35
C GLY A 18 -19.55 -33.91 0.19
N LEU A 19 -18.87 -33.62 -0.92
CA LEU A 19 -17.57 -34.24 -1.25
C LEU A 19 -16.46 -33.28 -1.71
N LEU A 20 -16.53 -31.99 -1.34
CA LEU A 20 -15.48 -30.99 -1.62
C LEU A 20 -14.97 -30.26 -0.36
N VAL A 21 -14.80 -30.97 0.77
CA VAL A 21 -14.23 -30.39 2.02
C VAL A 21 -12.94 -31.09 2.49
N LEU A 22 -12.29 -31.90 1.65
CA LEU A 22 -11.14 -32.73 2.08
C LEU A 22 -9.79 -32.40 1.42
N ALA A 23 -9.59 -31.17 0.93
CA ALA A 23 -8.33 -30.80 0.26
C ALA A 23 -7.76 -29.41 0.65
N ALA A 24 -7.87 -29.02 1.93
CA ALA A 24 -7.27 -27.76 2.38
C ALA A 24 -6.79 -27.83 3.84
N CYS A 25 -5.89 -28.78 4.15
CA CYS A 25 -5.09 -28.75 5.38
C CYS A 25 -3.83 -29.61 5.12
N ASP A 26 -2.79 -29.04 4.51
CA ASP A 26 -1.49 -29.71 4.36
C ASP A 26 -0.35 -28.84 4.92
N GLU A 27 -0.64 -28.00 5.91
CA GLU A 27 0.40 -27.28 6.67
C GLU A 27 0.43 -27.77 8.13
N PRO A 28 1.61 -28.12 8.67
CA PRO A 28 1.74 -28.50 10.07
C PRO A 28 1.48 -27.30 10.98
N LEU A 29 0.74 -27.51 12.07
CA LEU A 29 0.45 -26.49 13.08
C LEU A 29 1.75 -25.92 13.68
N ASP A 30 2.01 -24.64 13.41
CA ASP A 30 3.10 -23.87 14.00
C ASP A 30 2.75 -23.49 15.45
N PHE A 31 3.37 -24.19 16.41
CA PHE A 31 3.18 -23.95 17.85
C PHE A 31 3.78 -22.63 18.33
N ASP A 32 4.50 -21.89 17.48
CA ASP A 32 5.04 -20.57 17.82
C ASP A 32 4.05 -19.43 17.53
N LEU A 33 2.82 -19.75 17.09
CA LEU A 33 1.71 -18.81 16.81
C LEU A 33 2.08 -17.64 15.87
N ARG A 34 3.24 -17.70 15.20
CA ARG A 34 3.78 -16.62 14.37
C ARG A 34 2.99 -16.41 13.07
N GLY A 35 2.20 -17.42 12.67
CA GLY A 35 1.26 -17.36 11.56
C GLY A 35 -0.20 -17.01 11.95
N LEU A 36 -0.55 -17.02 13.23
CA LEU A 36 -1.95 -16.98 13.71
C LEU A 36 -2.55 -15.56 13.85
N GLY A 37 -2.12 -14.66 12.97
CA GLY A 37 -2.61 -13.28 12.93
C GLY A 37 -2.12 -12.50 11.72
N GLY A 38 -1.77 -13.18 10.63
CA GLY A 38 -1.12 -12.54 9.47
C GLY A 38 0.11 -11.78 9.97
N GLY A 39 1.14 -12.52 10.39
CA GLY A 39 2.37 -11.94 10.93
C GLY A 39 2.78 -10.73 10.09
N PHE A 40 3.25 -9.67 10.75
CA PHE A 40 3.69 -8.39 10.17
C PHE A 40 4.75 -8.59 9.09
N SER A 41 4.28 -9.10 7.97
CA SER A 41 5.01 -9.38 6.79
C SER A 41 4.79 -8.13 5.97
N THR A 42 5.87 -7.42 5.69
CA THR A 42 5.86 -6.37 4.68
C THR A 42 5.72 -6.96 3.28
N ALA A 43 5.60 -8.28 3.11
CA ALA A 43 5.47 -8.94 1.81
C ALA A 43 4.37 -8.38 0.90
N PRO A 44 3.15 -8.00 1.34
CA PRO A 44 2.16 -7.36 0.48
C PRO A 44 2.52 -5.90 0.14
N ALA A 45 3.20 -5.16 1.04
CA ALA A 45 3.74 -3.83 0.72
C ALA A 45 4.92 -3.89 -0.28
N VAL A 46 5.56 -5.05 -0.38
CA VAL A 46 6.59 -5.40 -1.35
C VAL A 46 5.98 -5.88 -2.69
N GLN A 47 4.65 -6.02 -2.82
CA GLN A 47 4.04 -6.42 -4.10
C GLN A 47 4.01 -5.28 -5.14
N ASN A 48 4.15 -4.03 -4.71
CA ASN A 48 4.35 -2.88 -5.61
C ASN A 48 5.83 -2.46 -5.68
N ILE A 49 6.76 -3.42 -5.70
CA ILE A 49 8.14 -3.10 -6.10
C ILE A 49 8.08 -2.61 -7.53
N THR A 50 8.28 -1.32 -7.73
CA THR A 50 8.62 -0.77 -9.04
C THR A 50 10.02 -1.26 -9.40
N ALA A 51 10.30 -1.51 -10.68
CA ALA A 51 11.67 -1.79 -11.11
C ALA A 51 12.61 -0.64 -10.69
N ASP A 52 13.91 -0.89 -10.64
CA ASP A 52 14.89 0.17 -10.46
C ASP A 52 15.04 0.95 -11.78
N ARG A 53 15.21 2.27 -11.68
CA ARG A 53 15.53 3.09 -12.86
C ARG A 53 16.85 2.59 -13.47
N PRO A 54 16.91 2.36 -14.79
CA PRO A 54 18.15 1.99 -15.45
C PRO A 54 19.30 2.97 -15.16
N ARG A 55 20.52 2.44 -15.13
CA ARG A 55 21.70 3.29 -14.90
C ARG A 55 21.98 4.14 -16.16
N PRO A 56 22.23 5.45 -16.00
CA PRO A 56 22.65 6.28 -17.11
C PRO A 56 24.06 5.95 -17.58
N ASP A 57 24.39 6.39 -18.80
CA ASP A 57 25.76 6.36 -19.34
C ASP A 57 26.68 7.41 -18.68
N ASP A 58 27.95 7.49 -19.13
CA ASP A 58 28.95 8.44 -18.63
C ASP A 58 28.56 9.92 -18.82
N ARG A 59 27.57 10.21 -19.67
CA ARG A 59 27.02 11.56 -19.89
C ARG A 59 25.72 11.79 -19.12
N GLY A 60 25.29 10.84 -18.31
CA GLY A 60 24.02 10.89 -17.60
C GLY A 60 22.81 10.49 -18.47
N VAL A 61 22.98 9.97 -19.68
CA VAL A 61 21.87 9.66 -20.61
C VAL A 61 21.34 8.24 -20.41
N ILE A 62 20.01 8.12 -20.36
CA ILE A 62 19.28 6.85 -20.39
C ILE A 62 18.54 6.74 -21.72
N SER A 63 18.84 5.69 -22.48
CA SER A 63 18.20 5.39 -23.77
C SER A 63 17.03 4.41 -23.62
N TYR A 64 15.84 4.85 -24.04
CA TYR A 64 14.66 4.00 -24.22
C TYR A 64 14.39 3.76 -25.72
N PRO A 65 13.53 2.81 -26.10
CA PRO A 65 13.21 2.53 -27.50
C PRO A 65 12.62 3.74 -28.26
N ASN A 66 11.84 4.59 -27.61
CA ASN A 66 11.19 5.74 -28.28
C ASN A 66 11.75 7.11 -27.88
N TYR A 67 12.48 7.22 -26.76
CA TYR A 67 13.00 8.51 -26.29
C TYR A 67 14.32 8.36 -25.51
N GLN A 68 14.93 9.49 -25.18
CA GLN A 68 16.10 9.57 -24.31
C GLN A 68 15.86 10.61 -23.22
N VAL A 69 16.49 10.39 -22.08
CA VAL A 69 16.47 11.35 -20.96
C VAL A 69 17.88 11.48 -20.41
N ALA A 70 18.20 12.65 -19.86
CA ALA A 70 19.43 12.91 -19.14
C ALA A 70 19.14 13.04 -17.64
N VAL A 71 20.01 12.49 -16.82
CA VAL A 71 19.97 12.59 -15.37
C VAL A 71 20.93 13.69 -14.95
N ALA A 72 20.43 14.64 -14.16
CA ALA A 72 21.22 15.74 -13.61
C ALA A 72 22.14 15.24 -12.48
N GLU A 73 23.37 15.73 -12.46
CA GLU A 73 24.28 15.57 -11.33
C GLU A 73 24.06 16.69 -10.29
N ARG A 74 24.74 16.57 -9.14
CA ARG A 74 24.59 17.55 -8.07
C ARG A 74 25.19 18.89 -8.48
N GLY A 75 24.33 19.90 -8.61
CA GLY A 75 24.74 21.27 -8.94
C GLY A 75 24.71 21.58 -10.44
N ASP A 76 24.28 20.62 -11.27
CA ASP A 76 24.10 20.84 -12.70
C ASP A 76 23.03 21.90 -12.96
N THR A 77 23.26 22.73 -13.97
CA THR A 77 22.22 23.51 -14.65
C THR A 77 21.80 22.80 -15.94
N LEU A 78 20.72 23.26 -16.57
CA LEU A 78 20.34 22.76 -17.89
C LEU A 78 21.43 23.03 -18.95
N SER A 79 22.14 24.16 -18.85
CA SER A 79 23.28 24.48 -19.71
C SER A 79 24.42 23.47 -19.58
N ASP A 80 24.70 22.99 -18.37
CA ASP A 80 25.73 21.98 -18.13
C ASP A 80 25.34 20.64 -18.75
N ILE A 81 24.09 20.21 -18.54
CA ILE A 81 23.56 18.97 -19.16
C ILE A 81 23.59 19.08 -20.67
N ALA A 82 23.13 20.21 -21.23
CA ALA A 82 23.11 20.45 -22.66
C ALA A 82 24.52 20.33 -23.28
N THR A 83 25.52 20.90 -22.60
CA THR A 83 26.94 20.77 -23.00
C THR A 83 27.42 19.33 -22.92
N ARG A 84 27.08 18.61 -21.84
CA ARG A 84 27.44 17.20 -21.61
C ARG A 84 26.87 16.27 -22.67
N VAL A 85 25.61 16.48 -23.08
CA VAL A 85 24.92 15.63 -24.07
C VAL A 85 25.10 16.11 -25.51
N GLY A 86 25.64 17.31 -25.73
CA GLY A 86 25.86 17.88 -27.06
C GLY A 86 24.61 18.48 -27.72
N LEU A 87 23.69 19.04 -26.92
CA LEU A 87 22.49 19.73 -27.39
C LEU A 87 22.56 21.23 -27.06
N PRO A 88 21.83 22.09 -27.80
CA PRO A 88 21.74 23.49 -27.46
C PRO A 88 20.84 23.70 -26.23
N ALA A 89 21.31 24.51 -25.27
CA ALA A 89 20.68 24.70 -23.97
C ALA A 89 19.29 25.35 -24.06
N ASP A 90 19.06 26.24 -25.02
CA ASP A 90 17.77 26.91 -25.23
C ASP A 90 16.70 25.92 -25.74
N GLU A 91 17.08 24.97 -26.59
CA GLU A 91 16.20 23.88 -27.05
C GLU A 91 15.77 23.01 -25.87
N LEU A 92 16.74 22.61 -25.03
CA LEU A 92 16.48 21.78 -23.86
C LEU A 92 15.61 22.50 -22.82
N ALA A 93 15.87 23.79 -22.61
CA ALA A 93 15.11 24.67 -21.73
C ALA A 93 13.64 24.81 -22.17
N ARG A 94 13.41 25.12 -23.45
CA ARG A 94 12.07 25.24 -24.02
C ARG A 94 11.31 23.92 -23.96
N PHE A 95 11.99 22.80 -24.21
CA PHE A 95 11.35 21.49 -24.18
C PHE A 95 10.87 21.11 -22.78
N ASN A 96 11.70 21.35 -21.76
CA ASN A 96 11.41 20.96 -20.37
C ASN A 96 10.69 22.03 -19.54
N GLY A 97 10.49 23.24 -20.08
CA GLY A 97 9.84 24.34 -19.35
C GLY A 97 10.68 24.89 -18.20
N VAL A 98 12.00 24.74 -18.25
CA VAL A 98 12.94 25.18 -17.21
C VAL A 98 14.00 26.10 -17.83
N GLY A 99 14.40 27.16 -17.13
CA GLY A 99 15.43 28.08 -17.64
C GLY A 99 16.82 27.41 -17.73
N ALA A 100 17.63 27.81 -18.71
CA ALA A 100 18.93 27.20 -18.99
C ALA A 100 19.90 27.26 -17.78
N ASP A 101 19.85 28.35 -17.02
CA ASP A 101 20.73 28.61 -15.87
C ASP A 101 20.11 28.20 -14.52
N VAL A 102 18.95 27.53 -14.54
CA VAL A 102 18.29 27.09 -13.30
C VAL A 102 19.04 25.88 -12.74
N PRO A 103 19.44 25.90 -11.45
CA PRO A 103 20.06 24.74 -10.82
C PRO A 103 19.06 23.59 -10.70
N LEU A 104 19.51 22.41 -11.10
CA LEU A 104 18.75 21.17 -11.07
C LEU A 104 19.08 20.37 -9.82
N ARG A 105 18.13 19.55 -9.38
CA ARG A 105 18.34 18.64 -8.25
C ARG A 105 19.20 17.47 -8.73
N ALA A 106 20.01 16.93 -7.81
CA ALA A 106 20.76 15.71 -8.09
C ALA A 106 19.78 14.56 -8.40
N GLY A 107 19.98 13.89 -9.54
CA GLY A 107 19.13 12.81 -10.00
C GLY A 107 17.86 13.25 -10.75
N GLU A 108 17.64 14.56 -10.91
CA GLU A 108 16.51 15.13 -11.65
C GLU A 108 16.56 14.67 -13.11
N VAL A 109 15.42 14.22 -13.63
CA VAL A 109 15.36 13.68 -14.99
C VAL A 109 14.91 14.77 -15.96
N ILE A 110 15.73 14.99 -16.98
CA ILE A 110 15.52 15.96 -18.04
C ILE A 110 15.23 15.22 -19.34
N ALA A 111 14.10 15.51 -19.96
CA ALA A 111 13.74 14.88 -21.21
C ALA A 111 14.51 15.49 -22.38
N LEU A 112 15.04 14.64 -23.28
CA LEU A 112 15.74 15.12 -24.47
C LEU A 112 14.74 15.30 -25.62
N PRO A 113 14.78 16.44 -26.35
CA PRO A 113 13.87 16.72 -27.47
C PRO A 113 14.14 15.82 -28.69
N ARG A 114 15.38 15.33 -28.81
CA ARG A 114 15.85 14.43 -29.87
C ARG A 114 16.93 13.51 -29.34
N ARG A 115 17.17 12.42 -30.07
CA ARG A 115 18.26 11.50 -29.73
C ARG A 115 19.61 12.16 -29.92
N VAL A 116 20.49 11.99 -28.93
CA VAL A 116 21.91 12.35 -29.01
C VAL A 116 22.70 11.15 -29.49
N SER A 117 23.80 11.41 -30.20
CA SER A 117 24.64 10.35 -30.79
C SER A 117 25.22 9.43 -29.71
N GLU A 118 25.06 8.12 -29.94
CA GLU A 118 25.84 7.04 -29.34
C GLU A 118 27.15 6.89 -30.15
N PRO A 119 28.28 6.49 -29.54
CA PRO A 119 28.37 5.50 -28.46
C PRO A 119 28.71 6.08 -27.08
N SER A 120 28.13 5.50 -26.03
CA SER A 120 28.90 5.27 -24.80
C SER A 120 29.63 3.93 -24.95
N PRO A 121 30.90 3.80 -24.54
CA PRO A 121 31.63 2.52 -24.56
C PRO A 121 30.95 1.38 -23.77
N ALA A 122 29.91 1.67 -22.99
CA ALA A 122 29.11 0.66 -22.28
C ALA A 122 27.93 0.08 -23.10
N THR A 123 27.56 0.70 -24.22
CA THR A 123 26.37 0.34 -25.02
C THR A 123 26.71 0.52 -26.50
N GLY A 124 27.39 -0.47 -27.06
CA GLY A 124 27.78 -0.49 -28.47
C GLY A 124 26.66 -1.01 -29.37
N ALA A 125 26.09 -0.12 -30.20
CA ALA A 125 25.21 -0.34 -31.36
C ALA A 125 23.77 0.21 -31.22
N PHE A 126 23.17 0.55 -32.35
CA PHE A 126 21.73 0.81 -32.46
C PHE A 126 20.96 -0.31 -31.74
N GLY A 127 20.19 0.04 -30.70
CA GLY A 127 19.49 -0.94 -29.86
C GLY A 127 20.26 -1.37 -28.60
N THR A 128 21.18 -0.55 -28.08
CA THR A 128 21.90 -0.81 -26.82
C THR A 128 21.51 0.08 -25.65
N GLY A 129 20.38 0.79 -25.73
CA GLY A 129 19.74 1.29 -24.51
C GLY A 129 19.52 0.15 -23.51
N PRO A 130 19.54 0.42 -22.19
CA PRO A 130 19.36 -0.61 -21.18
C PRO A 130 18.14 -1.50 -21.48
N ILE A 131 17.08 -0.92 -22.05
CA ILE A 131 15.88 -1.62 -22.49
C ILE A 131 15.92 -1.85 -24.01
N GLN A 132 16.08 -3.11 -24.40
CA GLN A 132 15.82 -3.56 -25.77
C GLN A 132 14.32 -3.83 -25.94
N PRO A 133 13.67 -3.38 -27.04
CA PRO A 133 12.33 -3.86 -27.37
C PRO A 133 12.42 -5.39 -27.47
N GLY A 134 11.48 -6.08 -26.81
CA GLY A 134 11.43 -7.55 -26.79
C GLY A 134 11.64 -8.07 -28.21
N ALA A 135 12.62 -8.96 -28.37
CA ALA A 135 13.11 -9.41 -29.66
C ALA A 135 11.94 -9.69 -30.60
N VAL A 136 11.73 -8.80 -31.58
CA VAL A 136 11.18 -9.28 -32.84
C VAL A 136 12.26 -10.22 -33.31
N ASP A 137 11.94 -11.51 -33.35
CA ASP A 137 12.86 -12.60 -33.58
C ASP A 137 13.42 -12.50 -35.01
N VAL A 138 14.37 -11.59 -35.22
CA VAL A 138 15.04 -11.35 -36.51
C VAL A 138 15.82 -12.59 -36.93
N THR A 139 16.09 -13.52 -36.01
CA THR A 139 16.60 -14.86 -36.30
C THR A 139 15.64 -15.69 -37.15
N THR A 140 14.33 -15.44 -37.06
CA THR A 140 13.33 -16.06 -37.95
C THR A 140 13.16 -15.34 -39.30
N LEU A 141 13.57 -14.07 -39.40
CA LEU A 141 13.50 -13.26 -40.64
C LEU A 141 14.84 -13.19 -41.40
N ALA A 142 15.97 -13.38 -40.72
CA ALA A 142 17.33 -13.34 -41.27
C ALA A 142 18.00 -14.71 -41.32
N GLY A 143 17.30 -15.80 -40.95
CA GLY A 143 17.79 -17.17 -41.10
C GLY A 143 18.06 -17.58 -42.54
N ASN A 144 17.43 -16.93 -43.53
CA ASN A 144 17.64 -17.26 -44.96
C ASN A 144 18.88 -16.58 -45.60
N ALA A 145 19.59 -15.71 -44.88
CA ALA A 145 20.71 -14.93 -45.45
C ALA A 145 22.10 -15.27 -44.88
N ILE A 146 22.18 -15.94 -43.74
CA ILE A 146 23.45 -16.21 -43.03
C ILE A 146 24.04 -17.61 -43.32
N ASP A 147 23.30 -18.53 -43.92
CA ASP A 147 23.79 -19.88 -44.29
C ASP A 147 24.85 -19.91 -45.42
N ASN A 148 25.39 -18.75 -45.86
CA ASN A 148 26.33 -18.66 -46.99
C ASN A 148 27.72 -18.05 -46.70
N ALA A 149 28.20 -17.98 -45.46
CA ALA A 149 29.59 -17.53 -45.22
C ALA A 149 30.33 -18.36 -44.15
N ALA A 150 31.45 -18.96 -44.58
CA ALA A 150 32.34 -19.84 -43.82
C ALA A 150 33.11 -19.12 -42.68
N PRO A 151 33.63 -19.86 -41.67
CA PRO A 151 34.15 -19.27 -40.44
C PRO A 151 35.68 -19.13 -40.40
N THR A 152 36.19 -18.15 -39.66
CA THR A 152 37.51 -18.22 -38.96
C THR A 152 37.54 -17.24 -37.77
N PRO A 153 38.26 -17.55 -36.66
CA PRO A 153 37.99 -16.99 -35.33
C PRO A 153 39.06 -15.99 -34.85
N VAL A 154 38.69 -15.03 -33.99
CA VAL A 154 39.58 -14.50 -32.93
C VAL A 154 38.79 -13.83 -31.80
N ALA A 155 39.36 -13.96 -30.61
CA ALA A 155 38.87 -13.63 -29.28
C ALA A 155 38.61 -12.14 -29.02
N GLN A 156 37.64 -11.86 -28.14
CA GLN A 156 37.83 -11.37 -26.76
C GLN A 156 36.43 -11.08 -26.20
N THR A 157 36.11 -11.60 -25.03
CA THR A 157 34.82 -11.39 -24.36
C THR A 157 34.89 -10.10 -23.54
N PRO A 158 34.22 -9.00 -23.91
CA PRO A 158 33.81 -8.04 -22.90
C PRO A 158 32.72 -8.73 -22.07
N THR A 159 32.81 -8.61 -20.75
CA THR A 159 31.65 -8.85 -19.88
C THR A 159 30.62 -7.77 -20.19
N THR A 160 29.83 -7.99 -21.24
CA THR A 160 28.67 -7.17 -21.59
C THR A 160 27.71 -7.23 -20.41
N PRO A 161 27.33 -6.10 -19.80
CA PRO A 161 26.24 -6.07 -18.83
C PRO A 161 25.02 -6.69 -19.49
N ALA A 162 24.36 -7.64 -18.80
CA ALA A 162 23.16 -8.28 -19.32
C ALA A 162 22.16 -7.20 -19.78
N PRO A 163 21.55 -7.34 -20.98
CA PRO A 163 20.53 -6.40 -21.45
C PRO A 163 19.42 -6.32 -20.41
N GLN A 164 19.10 -5.10 -19.94
CA GLN A 164 18.02 -4.91 -18.96
C GLN A 164 16.68 -5.00 -19.68
N THR A 165 16.16 -6.22 -19.82
CA THR A 165 14.78 -6.43 -20.25
C THR A 165 13.84 -5.72 -19.27
N GLY A 166 13.17 -4.67 -19.71
CA GLY A 166 12.25 -3.89 -18.90
C GLY A 166 11.14 -3.31 -19.76
N GLN A 167 9.95 -3.14 -19.20
CA GLN A 167 8.89 -2.41 -19.88
C GLN A 167 9.31 -0.93 -20.01
N GLU A 168 9.03 -0.31 -21.16
CA GLU A 168 9.33 1.11 -21.38
C GLU A 168 8.51 1.98 -20.41
N PRO A 169 9.15 2.78 -19.55
CA PRO A 169 8.46 3.70 -18.66
C PRO A 169 7.63 4.71 -19.45
N VAL A 170 6.41 4.97 -18.99
CA VAL A 170 5.57 6.02 -19.59
C VAL A 170 6.16 7.37 -19.21
N ARG A 171 6.34 8.25 -20.19
CA ARG A 171 6.73 9.65 -19.94
C ARG A 171 5.48 10.51 -19.84
N HIS A 172 5.25 11.09 -18.67
CA HIS A 172 4.14 11.99 -18.40
C HIS A 172 4.65 13.44 -18.32
N LYS A 173 3.93 14.38 -18.94
CA LYS A 173 4.24 15.82 -18.84
C LYS A 173 3.28 16.44 -17.84
N VAL A 174 3.83 17.03 -16.78
CA VAL A 174 3.06 17.66 -15.72
C VAL A 174 2.23 18.81 -16.30
N GLU A 175 0.92 18.73 -16.16
CA GLU A 175 -0.04 19.77 -16.50
C GLU A 175 -0.29 20.71 -15.33
N ARG A 176 -0.91 21.85 -15.63
CA ARG A 176 -1.24 22.85 -14.63
C ARG A 176 -2.21 22.28 -13.58
N GLY A 177 -1.80 22.35 -12.31
CA GLY A 177 -2.58 21.86 -11.18
C GLY A 177 -2.31 20.41 -10.80
N GLU A 178 -1.47 19.69 -11.54
CA GLU A 178 -1.03 18.36 -11.14
C GLU A 178 0.08 18.40 -10.09
N THR A 179 0.10 17.38 -9.24
CA THR A 179 1.12 17.17 -8.20
C THR A 179 1.70 15.77 -8.34
N ALA A 180 2.88 15.52 -7.76
CA ALA A 180 3.44 14.16 -7.72
C ALA A 180 2.46 13.13 -7.14
N PHE A 181 1.60 13.54 -6.18
CA PHE A 181 0.59 12.67 -5.58
C PHE A 181 -0.56 12.33 -6.53
N THR A 182 -1.09 13.31 -7.26
CA THR A 182 -2.18 13.07 -8.22
C THR A 182 -1.69 12.22 -9.40
N ILE A 183 -0.48 12.49 -9.88
CA ILE A 183 0.17 11.71 -10.96
C ILE A 183 0.45 10.28 -10.49
N ALA A 184 1.04 10.11 -9.30
CA ALA A 184 1.29 8.79 -8.74
C ALA A 184 0.00 7.96 -8.60
N ARG A 185 -1.10 8.59 -8.15
CA ARG A 185 -2.41 7.94 -8.06
C ARG A 185 -3.00 7.61 -9.43
N LEU A 186 -2.85 8.49 -10.42
CA LEU A 186 -3.32 8.27 -11.79
C LEU A 186 -2.68 7.02 -12.40
N TYR A 187 -1.37 6.84 -12.18
CA TYR A 187 -0.60 5.70 -12.70
C TYR A 187 -0.48 4.53 -11.71
N GLN A 188 -1.15 4.59 -10.56
CA GLN A 188 -1.12 3.56 -9.53
C GLN A 188 0.30 3.17 -9.04
N VAL A 189 1.22 4.13 -9.06
CA VAL A 189 2.59 3.95 -8.57
C VAL A 189 2.77 4.58 -7.19
N PRO A 190 3.64 4.04 -6.32
CA PRO A 190 3.98 4.72 -5.08
C PRO A 190 4.63 6.08 -5.36
N VAL A 191 4.15 7.15 -4.70
CA VAL A 191 4.71 8.51 -4.87
C VAL A 191 6.21 8.57 -4.55
N LYS A 192 6.66 7.75 -3.59
CA LYS A 192 8.08 7.61 -3.25
C LYS A 192 8.89 7.01 -4.40
N SER A 193 8.40 5.95 -5.03
CA SER A 193 9.05 5.38 -6.22
C SER A 193 9.08 6.37 -7.38
N LEU A 194 7.98 7.10 -7.61
CA LEU A 194 7.94 8.16 -8.62
C LEU A 194 9.00 9.24 -8.35
N ALA A 195 9.17 9.63 -7.08
CA ALA A 195 10.15 10.61 -6.67
C ALA A 195 11.59 10.13 -6.86
N GLU A 196 11.90 8.91 -6.42
CA GLU A 196 13.21 8.28 -6.57
C GLU A 196 13.61 8.12 -8.04
N TRP A 197 12.65 7.73 -8.89
CA TRP A 197 12.85 7.62 -10.33
C TRP A 197 13.09 8.96 -11.03
N ASN A 198 12.60 10.06 -10.49
CA ASN A 198 12.69 11.38 -11.14
C ASN A 198 13.60 12.36 -10.42
N GLY A 199 14.24 11.95 -9.33
CA GLY A 199 15.07 12.84 -8.50
C GLY A 199 14.27 13.96 -7.84
N LEU A 200 13.00 13.72 -7.50
CA LEU A 200 12.20 14.72 -6.78
C LEU A 200 12.70 14.87 -5.34
N GLY A 201 12.57 16.08 -4.80
CA GLY A 201 12.95 16.34 -3.41
C GLY A 201 12.02 15.66 -2.41
N ALA A 202 12.36 15.75 -1.12
CA ALA A 202 11.51 15.25 -0.03
C ALA A 202 10.14 15.96 0.06
N ASP A 203 10.01 17.11 -0.59
CA ASP A 203 8.78 17.88 -0.76
C ASP A 203 7.91 17.39 -1.93
N PHE A 204 8.41 16.45 -2.75
CA PHE A 204 7.74 15.94 -3.95
C PHE A 204 7.31 17.04 -4.93
N ALA A 205 7.99 18.18 -4.91
CA ALA A 205 7.63 19.33 -5.72
C ALA A 205 7.90 19.05 -7.20
N VAL A 206 6.87 19.30 -8.03
CA VAL A 206 6.90 19.19 -9.49
C VAL A 206 6.63 20.56 -10.11
N ARG A 207 7.16 20.79 -11.30
CA ARG A 207 6.95 22.05 -12.04
C ARG A 207 6.00 21.83 -13.20
N GLU A 208 5.17 22.84 -13.50
CA GLU A 208 4.33 22.81 -14.70
C GLU A 208 5.21 22.62 -15.95
N GLY A 209 4.84 21.64 -16.79
CA GLY A 209 5.58 21.30 -18.00
C GLY A 209 6.77 20.35 -17.81
N GLN A 210 7.12 20.00 -16.57
CA GLN A 210 8.18 19.03 -16.27
C GLN A 210 7.81 17.63 -16.79
N PHE A 211 8.78 16.89 -17.33
CA PHE A 211 8.58 15.50 -17.70
C PHE A 211 8.96 14.57 -16.55
N LEU A 212 8.09 13.61 -16.25
CA LEU A 212 8.34 12.55 -15.28
C LEU A 212 8.28 11.19 -15.96
N LEU A 213 9.19 10.31 -15.57
CA LEU A 213 9.17 8.90 -15.92
C LEU A 213 8.35 8.15 -14.88
N ILE A 214 7.29 7.51 -15.33
CA ILE A 214 6.43 6.69 -14.49
C ILE A 214 7.10 5.32 -14.33
N PRO A 215 7.45 4.90 -13.11
CA PRO A 215 8.07 3.60 -12.86
C PRO A 215 7.20 2.46 -13.37
N VAL A 216 7.83 1.43 -13.93
CA VAL A 216 7.14 0.19 -14.30
C VAL A 216 7.12 -0.77 -13.11
N ALA A 217 6.04 -1.54 -12.98
CA ALA A 217 5.99 -2.62 -12.00
C ALA A 217 7.12 -3.62 -12.29
N ARG A 218 7.83 -4.05 -11.25
CA ARG A 218 8.82 -5.11 -11.38
C ARG A 218 8.06 -6.41 -11.65
N GLU A 219 8.28 -7.00 -12.82
CA GLU A 219 7.80 -8.36 -13.06
C GLU A 219 8.38 -9.27 -11.99
N ALA A 220 7.51 -10.02 -11.32
CA ALA A 220 7.93 -10.97 -10.29
C ALA A 220 8.96 -11.91 -10.90
N ALA A 221 10.12 -12.04 -10.24
CA ALA A 221 11.11 -13.03 -10.64
C ALA A 221 10.43 -14.42 -10.70
N PRO A 222 10.79 -15.28 -11.67
CA PRO A 222 10.25 -16.63 -11.71
C PRO A 222 10.51 -17.29 -10.35
N THR A 223 9.43 -17.79 -9.74
CA THR A 223 9.50 -18.52 -8.48
C THR A 223 10.46 -19.68 -8.67
N ARG A 224 11.63 -19.60 -8.04
CA ARG A 224 12.48 -20.79 -7.89
C ARG A 224 11.66 -21.80 -7.09
N PRO A 225 11.51 -23.06 -7.53
CA PRO A 225 10.86 -24.07 -6.70
C PRO A 225 11.56 -24.07 -5.35
N ASN A 226 10.77 -23.91 -4.29
CA ASN A 226 11.23 -23.80 -2.92
C ASN A 226 12.19 -24.97 -2.61
N ASP A 227 13.45 -24.64 -2.28
CA ASP A 227 14.30 -25.58 -1.54
C ASP A 227 13.60 -25.81 -0.19
N THR A 228 13.08 -27.02 -0.02
CA THR A 228 12.57 -27.53 1.25
C THR A 228 13.74 -27.69 2.20
N GLY A 229 14.03 -26.65 2.99
CA GLY A 229 15.13 -26.74 3.96
C GLY A 229 15.45 -25.50 4.78
N THR A 230 14.46 -24.70 5.19
CA THR A 230 14.71 -23.71 6.26
C THR A 230 14.61 -24.41 7.61
N THR A 231 15.74 -24.78 8.19
CA THR A 231 15.83 -25.10 9.61
C THR A 231 15.52 -23.85 10.44
N ALA A 232 14.71 -24.00 11.49
CA ALA A 232 14.37 -22.90 12.40
C ALA A 232 15.62 -22.26 13.01
N PRO A 233 15.63 -20.94 13.30
CA PRO A 233 16.71 -20.30 14.05
C PRO A 233 16.90 -21.02 15.40
N GLY A 234 18.07 -21.62 15.63
CA GLY A 234 18.40 -22.39 16.83
C GLY A 234 18.47 -23.91 16.66
N ALA A 235 18.04 -24.46 15.52
CA ALA A 235 18.26 -25.87 15.21
C ALA A 235 19.67 -26.09 14.64
N GLY A 236 20.58 -26.68 15.44
CA GLY A 236 21.91 -27.10 14.99
C GLY A 236 23.09 -26.51 15.75
N SER A 237 22.87 -25.72 16.80
CA SER A 237 23.94 -25.27 17.71
C SER A 237 23.79 -25.96 19.07
N PRO A 238 24.78 -26.71 19.58
CA PRO A 238 24.73 -27.17 20.97
C PRO A 238 24.82 -25.95 21.89
N THR A 239 23.73 -25.63 22.57
CA THR A 239 23.68 -24.54 23.56
C THR A 239 24.57 -24.93 24.76
N PRO A 240 25.51 -24.08 25.20
CA PRO A 240 26.27 -24.32 26.42
C PRO A 240 25.33 -24.32 27.63
N LEU A 241 25.46 -25.29 28.52
CA LEU A 241 24.70 -25.36 29.78
C LEU A 241 25.06 -24.14 30.66
N PRO A 242 24.06 -23.38 31.18
CA PRO A 242 24.32 -22.32 32.14
C PRO A 242 24.82 -22.88 33.48
N PRO A 243 25.70 -22.16 34.21
CA PRO A 243 26.40 -22.69 35.40
C PRO A 243 25.50 -22.99 36.60
N SER A 244 24.23 -22.59 36.58
CA SER A 244 23.33 -22.72 37.73
C SER A 244 22.65 -24.10 37.86
N ALA A 245 22.89 -25.04 36.94
CA ALA A 245 22.31 -26.39 37.00
C ALA A 245 23.19 -27.45 37.71
N ALA A 246 24.27 -27.03 38.40
CA ALA A 246 25.22 -27.93 39.03
C ALA A 246 25.08 -28.08 40.56
N GLN A 247 24.10 -27.43 41.21
CA GLN A 247 23.88 -27.55 42.65
C GLN A 247 22.39 -27.71 42.99
N PRO A 248 21.99 -28.74 43.75
CA PRO A 248 20.62 -28.87 44.23
C PRO A 248 20.29 -27.78 45.27
N LEU A 249 19.05 -27.29 45.25
CA LEU A 249 18.49 -26.44 46.30
C LEU A 249 18.41 -27.23 47.64
N PRO A 250 18.62 -26.58 48.80
CA PRO A 250 18.46 -27.22 50.10
C PRO A 250 17.00 -27.61 50.39
N ASP A 251 16.82 -28.74 51.08
CA ASP A 251 15.50 -29.29 51.43
C ASP A 251 14.75 -28.39 52.43
N ASP A 252 13.48 -28.10 52.13
CA ASP A 252 12.55 -27.40 53.02
C ASP A 252 12.01 -28.37 54.10
N ASP A 253 12.53 -28.22 55.31
CA ASP A 253 11.91 -28.73 56.53
C ASP A 253 10.84 -27.72 57.02
N THR A 254 9.57 -28.14 57.03
CA THR A 254 8.62 -28.02 58.19
C THR A 254 7.16 -27.72 57.80
N ALA A 255 6.31 -28.73 58.08
CA ALA A 255 4.93 -28.74 58.60
C ALA A 255 3.72 -28.25 57.78
N ALA A 256 2.75 -29.17 57.67
CA ALA A 256 1.31 -28.93 57.57
C ALA A 256 0.64 -29.40 58.89
N PRO A 257 -0.68 -29.22 59.15
CA PRO A 257 -1.66 -28.17 58.81
C PRO A 257 -2.44 -27.65 60.05
N THR A 258 -3.26 -26.59 59.95
CA THR A 258 -4.36 -26.28 60.90
C THR A 258 -5.52 -25.56 60.20
N GLU A 259 -6.72 -25.80 60.73
CA GLU A 259 -8.09 -25.74 60.21
C GLU A 259 -8.87 -24.44 60.53
N ALA A 260 -9.78 -24.05 59.61
CA ALA A 260 -11.08 -23.28 59.68
C ALA A 260 -11.14 -21.88 60.39
N ALA A 261 -11.93 -20.85 60.05
CA ALA A 261 -13.21 -20.58 59.32
C ALA A 261 -13.37 -19.02 59.12
N PRO A 262 -14.53 -18.39 58.77
CA PRO A 262 -15.40 -18.42 57.56
C PRO A 262 -15.81 -17.02 56.95
N VAL A 263 -16.27 -17.01 55.67
CA VAL A 263 -17.19 -16.14 54.84
C VAL A 263 -17.32 -14.60 55.07
N PRO A 264 -17.48 -13.72 54.02
CA PRO A 264 -18.68 -13.67 53.15
C PRO A 264 -18.50 -13.33 51.64
N ASP A 265 -19.55 -13.65 50.89
CA ASP A 265 -19.76 -13.55 49.44
C ASP A 265 -19.49 -12.17 48.81
N GLU A 266 -18.78 -12.17 47.69
CA GLU A 266 -18.73 -11.09 46.70
C GLU A 266 -18.94 -11.66 45.27
N PRO A 267 -19.48 -10.87 44.34
CA PRO A 267 -20.52 -11.32 43.42
C PRO A 267 -19.95 -12.20 42.31
N VAL A 268 -20.69 -13.25 42.00
CA VAL A 268 -20.57 -13.94 40.71
C VAL A 268 -20.83 -12.93 39.60
N ALA A 269 -19.76 -12.48 38.93
CA ALA A 269 -19.88 -11.92 37.61
C ALA A 269 -20.36 -13.06 36.71
N ASP A 270 -21.67 -13.12 36.53
CA ASP A 270 -22.32 -13.83 35.44
C ASP A 270 -21.75 -13.29 34.14
N VAL A 271 -20.70 -13.94 33.64
CA VAL A 271 -20.28 -13.82 32.25
C VAL A 271 -21.38 -14.48 31.43
N GLY A 272 -22.42 -13.70 31.20
CA GLY A 272 -23.52 -14.01 30.31
C GLY A 272 -23.00 -14.58 29.01
N GLN A 273 -23.81 -15.47 28.44
CA GLN A 273 -23.50 -16.25 27.24
C GLN A 273 -22.74 -15.46 26.17
N PRO A 274 -21.78 -16.06 25.45
CA PRO A 274 -21.13 -15.43 24.32
C PRO A 274 -22.19 -14.92 23.35
N SER A 275 -22.38 -13.60 23.31
CA SER A 275 -23.23 -12.96 22.32
C SER A 275 -22.71 -13.39 20.96
N ALA A 276 -23.60 -13.98 20.16
CA ALA A 276 -23.32 -14.35 18.78
C ALA A 276 -22.67 -13.16 18.04
N PRO A 277 -21.78 -13.39 17.06
CA PRO A 277 -21.16 -12.31 16.30
C PRO A 277 -22.25 -11.42 15.71
N THR A 278 -22.36 -10.21 16.25
CA THR A 278 -23.24 -9.16 15.76
C THR A 278 -22.91 -8.95 14.29
N ARG A 279 -23.89 -9.17 13.42
CA ARG A 279 -23.74 -8.82 12.01
C ARG A 279 -23.42 -7.33 11.93
N ALA A 280 -22.60 -6.93 10.96
CA ALA A 280 -22.23 -5.53 10.68
C ALA A 280 -23.41 -4.60 10.30
N THR A 281 -24.64 -4.90 10.72
CA THR A 281 -25.89 -4.19 10.42
C THR A 281 -26.43 -3.35 11.58
N ASP A 282 -25.80 -3.35 12.75
CA ASP A 282 -26.44 -2.84 13.97
C ASP A 282 -25.70 -1.61 14.56
N MET A 283 -25.43 -0.57 13.75
CA MET A 283 -24.91 0.69 14.28
C MET A 283 -26.01 1.50 14.96
N ALA A 284 -25.66 2.15 16.08
CA ALA A 284 -26.48 3.21 16.66
C ALA A 284 -26.20 4.54 15.96
N LEU A 285 -27.20 5.43 15.91
CA LEU A 285 -26.94 6.81 15.53
C LEU A 285 -25.94 7.43 16.52
N PRO A 286 -24.84 8.02 16.02
CA PRO A 286 -23.76 8.55 16.87
C PRO A 286 -24.13 9.85 17.58
N LEU A 287 -25.22 10.50 17.16
CA LEU A 287 -25.75 11.73 17.71
C LEU A 287 -27.27 11.73 17.54
N GLN A 288 -28.02 11.97 18.61
CA GLN A 288 -29.47 12.14 18.51
C GLN A 288 -29.79 13.51 17.89
N GLY A 289 -30.17 13.52 16.63
CA GLY A 289 -30.44 14.73 15.86
C GLY A 289 -31.10 14.45 14.52
N THR A 290 -31.20 15.49 13.69
CA THR A 290 -31.81 15.39 12.36
C THR A 290 -30.72 15.34 11.29
N ILE A 291 -30.79 14.40 10.37
CA ILE A 291 -29.91 14.37 9.20
C ILE A 291 -30.29 15.54 8.28
N ILE A 292 -29.36 16.49 8.10
CA ILE A 292 -29.56 17.67 7.25
C ILE A 292 -28.88 17.54 5.89
N ARG A 293 -27.96 16.59 5.74
CA ARG A 293 -27.36 16.22 4.46
C ARG A 293 -27.12 14.72 4.41
N ASP A 294 -27.63 14.10 3.36
CA ASP A 294 -27.43 12.68 3.07
C ASP A 294 -26.06 12.42 2.41
N TYR A 295 -25.68 11.15 2.41
CA TYR A 295 -24.52 10.65 1.70
C TYR A 295 -24.65 10.85 0.18
N ALA A 296 -23.60 11.37 -0.43
CA ALA A 296 -23.47 11.54 -1.87
C ALA A 296 -22.00 11.41 -2.28
N LYS A 297 -21.61 10.24 -2.81
CA LYS A 297 -20.22 9.94 -3.21
C LYS A 297 -19.60 11.07 -4.03
N GLY A 298 -18.41 11.55 -3.62
CA GLY A 298 -17.69 12.65 -4.26
C GLY A 298 -18.18 14.07 -3.90
N ARG A 299 -19.23 14.20 -3.08
CA ARG A 299 -19.77 15.49 -2.62
C ARG A 299 -19.93 15.55 -1.12
N ASN A 300 -20.51 14.52 -0.52
CA ASN A 300 -20.66 14.31 0.91
C ASN A 300 -20.33 12.85 1.22
N GLU A 301 -19.13 12.60 1.76
CA GLU A 301 -18.60 11.25 2.00
C GLU A 301 -19.24 10.55 3.22
N GLY A 302 -20.15 11.24 3.91
CA GLY A 302 -20.91 10.74 5.05
C GLY A 302 -22.29 11.37 5.13
N ILE A 303 -22.83 11.47 6.34
CA ILE A 303 -24.06 12.21 6.65
C ILE A 303 -23.75 13.35 7.62
N ASP A 304 -24.54 14.41 7.54
CA ASP A 304 -24.45 15.52 8.50
C ASP A 304 -25.67 15.49 9.42
N ILE A 305 -25.42 15.28 10.72
CA ILE A 305 -26.46 15.18 11.76
C ILE A 305 -26.46 16.47 12.57
N GLN A 306 -27.53 17.26 12.47
CA GLN A 306 -27.72 18.48 13.23
C GLN A 306 -28.28 18.17 14.62
N ALA A 307 -27.68 18.75 15.65
CA ALA A 307 -28.19 18.73 17.03
C ALA A 307 -27.78 20.00 17.78
N ALA A 308 -28.16 20.10 19.06
CA ALA A 308 -27.74 21.22 19.91
C ALA A 308 -26.21 21.19 20.13
N PRO A 309 -25.52 22.35 20.10
CA PRO A 309 -24.11 22.45 20.49
C PRO A 309 -23.81 21.77 21.83
N GLY A 310 -22.68 21.10 21.93
CA GLY A 310 -22.28 20.37 23.14
C GLY A 310 -23.01 19.05 23.38
N SER A 311 -23.94 18.63 22.50
CA SER A 311 -24.59 17.30 22.60
C SER A 311 -23.55 16.18 22.61
N ALA A 312 -23.81 15.12 23.36
CA ALA A 312 -22.91 13.97 23.43
C ALA A 312 -22.83 13.26 22.06
N VAL A 313 -21.60 13.05 21.59
CA VAL A 313 -21.31 12.21 20.42
C VAL A 313 -20.81 10.87 20.92
N SER A 314 -21.43 9.81 20.44
CA SER A 314 -21.21 8.44 20.89
C SER A 314 -20.70 7.54 19.77
N ALA A 315 -19.97 6.49 20.14
CA ALA A 315 -19.51 5.48 19.20
C ALA A 315 -20.72 4.73 18.59
N ALA A 316 -20.76 4.64 17.26
CA ALA A 316 -21.84 4.00 16.53
C ALA A 316 -21.91 2.48 16.76
N ALA A 317 -20.77 1.84 17.04
CA ALA A 317 -20.68 0.41 17.35
C ALA A 317 -19.46 0.12 18.24
N ASP A 318 -19.36 -1.11 18.73
CA ASP A 318 -18.17 -1.59 19.45
C ASP A 318 -16.94 -1.51 18.55
N GLY A 319 -15.81 -1.05 19.08
CA GLY A 319 -14.60 -0.89 18.29
C GLY A 319 -13.38 -0.44 19.08
N THR A 320 -12.32 -0.10 18.34
CA THR A 320 -11.08 0.46 18.90
C THR A 320 -10.75 1.77 18.20
N VAL A 321 -10.38 2.80 18.97
CA VAL A 321 -10.00 4.10 18.41
C VAL A 321 -8.70 3.95 17.61
N ALA A 322 -8.82 3.95 16.30
CA ALA A 322 -7.70 3.76 15.37
C ALA A 322 -6.82 5.01 15.28
N ALA A 323 -7.45 6.19 15.28
CA ALA A 323 -6.75 7.46 15.23
C ALA A 323 -7.60 8.60 15.79
N ILE A 324 -6.92 9.61 16.32
CA ILE A 324 -7.48 10.92 16.60
C ILE A 324 -6.59 11.92 15.89
N THR A 325 -7.11 12.58 14.85
CA THR A 325 -6.39 13.58 14.05
C THR A 325 -7.06 14.94 14.21
N LYS A 326 -6.57 15.95 13.50
CA LYS A 326 -7.14 17.30 13.47
C LYS A 326 -7.26 17.78 12.02
N SER A 327 -8.32 18.52 11.72
CA SER A 327 -8.46 19.24 10.44
C SER A 327 -7.45 20.39 10.34
N ALA A 328 -7.39 21.05 9.18
CA ALA A 328 -6.55 22.24 8.97
C ALA A 328 -6.87 23.36 9.99
N ASP A 329 -8.13 23.46 10.43
CA ASP A 329 -8.59 24.42 11.42
C ASP A 329 -8.40 23.94 12.87
N GLY A 330 -7.67 22.83 13.07
CA GLY A 330 -7.39 22.25 14.38
C GLY A 330 -8.56 21.48 15.00
N VAL A 331 -9.65 21.24 14.27
CA VAL A 331 -10.84 20.55 14.78
C VAL A 331 -10.58 19.04 14.86
N PRO A 332 -10.79 18.39 16.01
CA PRO A 332 -10.58 16.95 16.16
C PRO A 332 -11.43 16.11 15.20
N ILE A 333 -10.83 15.01 14.73
CA ILE A 333 -11.47 13.96 13.94
C ILE A 333 -11.13 12.62 14.61
N ILE A 334 -12.15 11.86 14.99
CA ILE A 334 -11.99 10.55 15.63
C ILE A 334 -12.25 9.48 14.57
N VAL A 335 -11.40 8.47 14.51
CA VAL A 335 -11.58 7.30 13.65
C VAL A 335 -11.63 6.05 14.51
N ILE A 336 -12.71 5.28 14.41
CA ILE A 336 -12.92 4.06 15.18
C ILE A 336 -12.96 2.89 14.20
N ARG A 337 -12.14 1.87 14.48
CA ARG A 337 -12.13 0.61 13.74
C ARG A 337 -13.05 -0.39 14.42
N HIS A 338 -13.96 -0.95 13.64
CA HIS A 338 -14.93 -1.94 14.04
C HIS A 338 -14.54 -3.32 13.52
N PRO A 339 -15.28 -4.38 13.89
CA PRO A 339 -15.23 -5.66 13.20
C PRO A 339 -15.47 -5.53 11.69
N ASP A 340 -15.14 -6.58 10.93
CA ASP A 340 -15.32 -6.65 9.46
C ASP A 340 -14.59 -5.56 8.66
N ASN A 341 -13.53 -4.99 9.24
CA ASN A 341 -12.69 -3.94 8.62
C ASN A 341 -13.42 -2.63 8.31
N LEU A 342 -14.56 -2.40 8.96
CA LEU A 342 -15.33 -1.18 8.84
C LEU A 342 -14.72 -0.08 9.74
N LEU A 343 -14.72 1.15 9.25
CA LEU A 343 -14.23 2.33 9.96
C LEU A 343 -15.36 3.34 10.08
N THR A 344 -15.49 3.98 11.24
CA THR A 344 -16.36 5.15 11.39
C THR A 344 -15.53 6.40 11.68
N VAL A 345 -15.94 7.52 11.10
CA VAL A 345 -15.27 8.81 11.26
C VAL A 345 -16.24 9.81 11.88
N TYR A 346 -15.79 10.52 12.91
CA TYR A 346 -16.54 11.54 13.64
C TYR A 346 -15.78 12.86 13.52
N ALA A 347 -16.32 13.79 12.75
CA ALA A 347 -15.72 15.10 12.51
C ALA A 347 -16.66 16.25 12.97
N ASN A 348 -16.09 17.43 13.17
CA ASN A 348 -16.77 18.58 13.78
C ASN A 348 -17.15 18.37 15.26
N VAL A 349 -16.27 17.68 16.01
CA VAL A 349 -16.42 17.41 17.44
C VAL A 349 -15.47 18.26 18.29
N ALA A 350 -15.74 18.33 19.60
CA ALA A 350 -14.94 18.98 20.64
C ALA A 350 -14.92 18.09 21.90
N ASP A 351 -14.11 18.46 22.90
CA ASP A 351 -14.05 17.76 24.20
C ASP A 351 -13.93 16.23 24.07
N VAL A 352 -12.95 15.76 23.30
CA VAL A 352 -12.71 14.32 23.08
C VAL A 352 -12.33 13.63 24.40
N THR A 353 -13.03 12.56 24.77
CA THR A 353 -12.88 11.84 26.04
C THR A 353 -12.11 10.53 25.92
N VAL A 354 -11.69 10.16 24.71
CA VAL A 354 -10.97 8.91 24.39
C VAL A 354 -9.59 9.18 23.80
N ALA A 355 -8.71 8.19 23.86
CA ALA A 355 -7.38 8.20 23.29
C ALA A 355 -7.21 7.14 22.19
N LYS A 356 -6.17 7.28 21.37
CA LYS A 356 -5.82 6.28 20.35
C LYS A 356 -5.47 4.95 21.04
N GLY A 357 -6.08 3.87 20.57
CA GLY A 357 -5.91 2.53 21.12
C GLY A 357 -7.00 2.13 22.12
N ASP A 358 -7.83 3.07 22.58
CA ASP A 358 -8.91 2.76 23.52
C ASP A 358 -9.97 1.88 22.86
N SER A 359 -10.44 0.88 23.61
CA SER A 359 -11.65 0.14 23.25
C SER A 359 -12.88 0.96 23.65
N VAL A 360 -13.87 1.00 22.75
CA VAL A 360 -15.14 1.70 22.96
C VAL A 360 -16.31 0.76 22.70
N SER A 361 -17.40 0.94 23.43
CA SER A 361 -18.65 0.22 23.22
C SER A 361 -19.67 1.04 22.44
N ARG A 362 -20.60 0.38 21.74
CA ARG A 362 -21.75 1.00 21.09
C ARG A 362 -22.48 1.93 22.07
N GLY A 363 -22.68 3.19 21.67
CA GLY A 363 -23.34 4.20 22.49
C GLY A 363 -22.44 4.89 23.53
N GLN A 364 -21.20 4.44 23.74
CA GLN A 364 -20.25 5.09 24.64
C GLN A 364 -19.93 6.50 24.14
N SER A 365 -20.01 7.50 25.03
CA SER A 365 -19.65 8.88 24.69
C SER A 365 -18.15 9.02 24.46
N ILE A 366 -17.79 9.56 23.29
CA ILE A 366 -16.40 9.70 22.82
C ILE A 366 -15.98 11.17 22.68
N ALA A 367 -16.95 12.08 22.52
CA ALA A 367 -16.74 13.50 22.35
C ALA A 367 -18.06 14.27 22.55
N LYS A 368 -18.01 15.58 22.37
CA LYS A 368 -19.18 16.46 22.26
C LYS A 368 -19.25 17.10 20.89
N LEU A 369 -20.45 17.47 20.47
CA LEU A 369 -20.65 18.25 19.26
C LEU A 369 -20.04 19.65 19.44
N ARG A 370 -19.22 20.10 18.49
CA ARG A 370 -18.58 21.41 18.55
C ARG A 370 -19.62 22.53 18.51
N ASP A 371 -19.38 23.58 19.29
CA ASP A 371 -20.17 24.80 19.24
C ASP A 371 -19.69 25.71 18.10
N THR A 372 -20.63 26.11 17.24
CA THR A 372 -20.41 26.98 16.08
C THR A 372 -21.59 27.93 15.95
N ALA A 373 -21.30 29.21 15.68
CA ALA A 373 -22.28 30.31 15.78
C ALA A 373 -23.54 30.16 14.90
N ASP A 374 -23.46 29.45 13.76
CA ASP A 374 -24.55 29.38 12.80
C ASP A 374 -25.30 28.04 12.81
N THR A 375 -24.59 26.91 12.64
CA THR A 375 -25.21 25.57 12.58
C THR A 375 -24.25 24.47 13.07
N ALA A 376 -24.50 23.92 14.25
CA ALA A 376 -23.75 22.78 14.77
C ALA A 376 -24.27 21.45 14.17
N TYR A 377 -23.37 20.70 13.52
CA TYR A 377 -23.68 19.37 12.98
C TYR A 377 -22.49 18.43 13.11
N LEU A 378 -22.72 17.15 13.36
CA LEU A 378 -21.71 16.10 13.30
C LEU A 378 -21.58 15.64 11.85
N HIS A 379 -20.35 15.62 11.32
CA HIS A 379 -20.08 14.91 10.07
C HIS A 379 -19.69 13.47 10.41
N PHE A 380 -20.52 12.51 10.00
CA PHE A 380 -20.35 11.09 10.31
C PHE A 380 -20.16 10.29 9.03
N GLU A 381 -19.07 9.55 8.93
CA GLU A 381 -18.78 8.67 7.80
C GLU A 381 -18.70 7.21 8.25
N VAL A 382 -19.12 6.31 7.37
CA VAL A 382 -18.82 4.88 7.44
C VAL A 382 -17.93 4.56 6.23
N ARG A 383 -16.83 3.84 6.46
CA ARG A 383 -15.87 3.50 5.42
C ARG A 383 -15.58 2.00 5.43
N ASP A 384 -15.62 1.39 4.26
CA ASP A 384 -15.09 0.05 4.03
C ASP A 384 -13.66 0.20 3.50
N GLY A 385 -12.69 0.07 4.41
CA GLY A 385 -11.30 0.45 4.15
C GLY A 385 -11.17 1.92 3.74
N PHE A 386 -10.86 2.16 2.47
CA PHE A 386 -10.68 3.53 1.92
C PHE A 386 -11.91 4.06 1.19
N ASP A 387 -12.93 3.25 0.96
CA ASP A 387 -14.16 3.69 0.28
C ASP A 387 -15.19 4.15 1.31
N SER A 388 -15.68 5.37 1.16
CA SER A 388 -16.81 5.85 1.94
C SER A 388 -18.10 5.18 1.41
N VAL A 389 -18.96 4.76 2.33
CA VAL A 389 -20.23 4.10 2.02
C VAL A 389 -21.38 4.85 2.69
N ASN A 390 -22.60 4.70 2.16
CA ASN A 390 -23.77 5.31 2.76
C ASN A 390 -23.96 4.77 4.20
N PRO A 391 -23.99 5.62 5.24
CA PRO A 391 -24.22 5.20 6.62
C PRO A 391 -25.65 4.73 6.91
N ASN A 392 -26.65 5.25 6.20
CA ASN A 392 -28.07 5.02 6.54
C ASN A 392 -28.48 3.53 6.60
N PRO A 393 -27.99 2.63 5.72
CA PRO A 393 -28.28 1.20 5.80
C PRO A 393 -27.70 0.47 7.02
N PHE A 394 -26.79 1.09 7.77
CA PHE A 394 -26.15 0.51 8.95
C PHE A 394 -26.88 0.85 10.26
N PHE A 395 -27.84 1.78 10.24
CA PHE A 395 -28.61 2.13 11.43
C PHE A 395 -29.80 1.20 11.61
N GLU A 396 -30.06 0.81 12.86
CA GLU A 396 -31.31 0.13 13.28
C GLU A 396 -32.51 1.08 13.39
#